data_AF-A0A3N5EU86-F1
#
_entry.id   AF-A0A3N5EU86-F1
#
_cell.length_a   1.000
_cell.length_b   1.000
_cell.length_c   1.000
_cell.angle_alpha   90.00
_cell.angle_beta   90.00
_cell.angle_gamma   90.00
#
_symmetry.space_group_name_H-M   'P 1'
#
loop_
_entity.id
_entity.type
_entity.pdbx_description
1 polymer ?
#
loop_
_entity_poly.entity_id
_entity_poly.type
_entity_poly.pdbx_seq_one_letter_code
_entity_poly.pdbx_strand_id
1 'polypeptide(L)'
;MNNRIFQLILAVPCFLPLLWRLALKGFAEPVGLLSDLALGLLIYIILLISPRLVRIVMAILWALFQVGSQELLAAMQRLPSWQDMQYLADPAFVQNSAAGMHLANPVLAASLLLSTILCCLFSIRSPSRKVIISGFFLATIILFGQNILGRQFSHDSIAARYNPLHWFALDAAASLTRPDARSLAITDLPVSLQKIDLSGIPLLQKGKARNVLIVTLEGIPGLYHPEISKAMNVPVGTVTMPELVENTLDASLVPDFVAHSHQTIRGLYSILCGDFSKFSYEMSKAFELQNDQHRAQECLPAQMAQNGWETHYLQGAGLTFMGKDQVMPNIGFQQVHGNEWFTEPDPYP
;
A
#
# COMPACT_ATOMS: atom_id res chain seq x y z
N MET A 1 38.96 -20.28 -12.92
CA MET A 1 37.63 -19.70 -13.22
C MET A 1 37.74 -18.19 -13.36
N ASN A 2 37.19 -17.62 -14.42
CA ASN A 2 37.39 -16.22 -14.80
C ASN A 2 36.68 -15.28 -13.81
N ASN A 3 37.38 -14.34 -13.18
CA ASN A 3 36.83 -13.41 -12.17
C ASN A 3 35.58 -12.65 -12.65
N ARG A 4 35.46 -12.47 -13.98
CA ARG A 4 34.29 -11.87 -14.64
C ARG A 4 32.99 -12.66 -14.45
N ILE A 5 33.05 -13.99 -14.38
CA ILE A 5 31.85 -14.84 -14.21
C ILE A 5 31.26 -14.62 -12.80
N PHE A 6 32.11 -14.55 -11.77
CA PHE A 6 31.63 -14.30 -10.41
C PHE A 6 31.08 -12.88 -10.21
N GLN A 7 31.63 -11.90 -10.93
CA GLN A 7 31.08 -10.55 -10.97
C GLN A 7 29.68 -10.53 -11.61
N LEU A 8 29.47 -11.27 -12.71
CA LEU A 8 28.14 -11.41 -13.31
C LEU A 8 27.14 -12.08 -12.38
N ILE A 9 27.54 -13.12 -11.64
CA ILE A 9 26.68 -13.77 -10.64
C ILE A 9 26.21 -12.74 -9.59
N LEU A 10 27.11 -11.87 -9.12
CA LEU A 10 26.78 -10.82 -8.15
C LEU A 10 25.83 -9.75 -8.71
N ALA A 11 25.88 -9.50 -10.02
CA ALA A 11 24.99 -8.55 -10.66
C ALA A 11 23.53 -9.05 -10.68
N VAL A 12 23.30 -10.37 -10.76
CA VAL A 12 21.95 -10.96 -10.89
C VAL A 12 20.98 -10.47 -9.81
N PRO A 13 21.21 -10.66 -8.50
CA PRO A 13 20.24 -10.22 -7.48
C PRO A 13 20.08 -8.69 -7.45
N CYS A 14 21.11 -7.92 -7.84
CA CYS A 14 21.08 -6.47 -7.81
C CYS A 14 20.18 -5.89 -8.90
N PHE A 15 20.22 -6.47 -10.11
CA PHE A 15 19.43 -6.02 -11.25
C PHE A 15 18.13 -6.81 -11.44
N LEU A 16 17.84 -7.81 -10.59
CA LEU A 16 16.61 -8.58 -10.69
C LEU A 16 15.34 -7.73 -10.60
N PRO A 17 15.23 -6.69 -9.74
CA PRO A 17 14.06 -5.81 -9.75
C PRO A 17 13.84 -5.11 -11.10
N LEU A 18 14.91 -4.65 -11.75
CA LEU A 18 14.87 -4.04 -13.08
C LEU A 18 14.36 -5.05 -14.12
N LEU A 19 14.95 -6.24 -14.13
CA LEU A 19 14.58 -7.30 -15.08
C LEU A 19 13.13 -7.75 -14.87
N TRP A 20 12.70 -7.82 -13.61
CA TRP A 20 11.33 -8.16 -13.24
C TRP A 20 10.33 -7.11 -13.73
N ARG A 21 10.62 -5.82 -13.50
CA ARG A 21 9.78 -4.73 -14.02
C ARG A 21 9.73 -4.74 -15.54
N LEU A 22 10.86 -4.93 -16.22
CA LEU A 22 10.90 -5.06 -17.68
C LEU A 22 10.04 -6.23 -18.18
N ALA A 23 10.11 -7.39 -17.51
CA ALA A 23 9.36 -8.58 -17.91
C ALA A 23 7.84 -8.38 -17.76
N LEU A 24 7.39 -7.68 -16.72
CA LEU A 24 5.97 -7.48 -16.44
C LEU A 24 5.35 -6.25 -17.11
N LYS A 25 6.11 -5.16 -17.22
CA LYS A 25 5.61 -3.84 -17.64
C LYS A 25 6.27 -3.32 -18.92
N GLY A 26 7.28 -4.03 -19.45
CA GLY A 26 8.06 -3.55 -20.57
C GLY A 26 8.67 -2.18 -20.27
N PHE A 27 8.48 -1.23 -21.18
CA PHE A 27 8.95 0.15 -21.05
C PHE A 27 7.87 1.13 -20.55
N ALA A 28 6.73 0.64 -20.07
CA ALA A 28 5.62 1.48 -19.61
C ALA A 28 5.96 2.32 -18.36
N GLU A 29 6.94 1.89 -17.56
CA GLU A 29 7.35 2.54 -16.31
C GLU A 29 8.80 3.05 -16.41
N PRO A 30 9.12 3.99 -17.31
CA PRO A 30 10.50 4.39 -17.61
C PRO A 30 11.22 5.00 -16.39
N VAL A 31 10.49 5.74 -15.57
CA VAL A 31 11.02 6.34 -14.33
C VAL A 31 11.38 5.26 -13.30
N GLY A 32 10.52 4.24 -13.15
CA GLY A 32 10.78 3.07 -12.32
C GLY A 32 12.01 2.28 -12.78
N LEU A 33 12.15 2.07 -14.10
CA LEU A 33 13.31 1.40 -14.68
C LEU A 33 14.62 2.14 -14.40
N LEU A 34 14.65 3.47 -14.51
CA LEU A 34 15.83 4.27 -14.14
C LEU A 34 16.14 4.13 -12.64
N SER A 35 15.11 4.11 -11.80
CA SER A 35 15.28 3.90 -10.36
C SER A 35 15.85 2.52 -10.04
N ASP A 36 15.35 1.46 -10.66
CA ASP A 36 15.83 0.09 -10.44
C ASP A 36 17.26 -0.08 -10.96
N LEU A 37 17.58 0.51 -12.12
CA LEU A 37 18.91 0.48 -12.70
C LEU A 37 19.93 1.18 -11.80
N ALA A 38 19.61 2.38 -11.30
CA ALA A 38 20.51 3.12 -10.42
C ALA A 38 20.73 2.42 -9.08
N LEU A 39 19.67 1.94 -8.43
CA LEU A 39 19.78 1.23 -7.15
C LEU A 39 20.48 -0.11 -7.31
N GLY A 40 20.18 -0.86 -8.38
CA GLY A 40 20.89 -2.08 -8.73
C GLY A 40 22.38 -1.84 -8.93
N LEU A 41 22.75 -0.75 -9.60
CA LEU A 41 24.16 -0.37 -9.78
C LEU A 41 24.85 0.01 -8.46
N LEU A 42 24.19 0.80 -7.61
CA LEU A 42 24.73 1.18 -6.29
C LEU A 42 24.96 -0.05 -5.41
N ILE A 43 23.94 -0.90 -5.26
CA ILE A 43 24.03 -2.12 -4.46
C ILE A 43 25.10 -3.05 -5.03
N TYR A 44 25.14 -3.24 -6.34
CA TYR A 44 26.18 -4.05 -6.99
C TYR A 44 27.59 -3.56 -6.66
N ILE A 45 27.85 -2.26 -6.74
CA ILE A 45 29.17 -1.69 -6.41
C ILE A 45 29.48 -1.85 -4.93
N ILE A 46 28.52 -1.59 -4.04
CA ILE A 46 28.70 -1.76 -2.59
C ILE A 46 29.03 -3.22 -2.26
N LEU A 47 28.33 -4.18 -2.87
CA LEU A 47 28.61 -5.60 -2.68
C LEU A 47 29.98 -6.01 -3.25
N LEU A 48 30.44 -5.39 -4.35
CA LEU A 48 31.75 -5.66 -4.95
C LEU A 48 32.93 -5.22 -4.08
N ILE A 49 32.77 -4.12 -3.33
CA ILE A 49 33.83 -3.57 -2.45
C ILE A 49 33.76 -4.12 -1.02
N SER A 50 32.65 -4.76 -0.66
CA SER A 50 32.42 -5.25 0.70
C SER A 50 33.21 -6.53 1.02
N PRO A 51 33.75 -6.66 2.25
CA PRO A 51 34.26 -7.94 2.75
C PRO A 51 33.20 -9.05 2.68
N ARG A 52 33.62 -10.32 2.59
CA ARG A 52 32.72 -11.46 2.37
C ARG A 52 31.53 -11.48 3.32
N LEU A 53 31.75 -11.31 4.63
CA LEU A 53 30.67 -11.35 5.62
C LEU A 53 29.68 -10.20 5.44
N VAL A 54 30.17 -8.96 5.31
CA VAL A 54 29.34 -7.76 5.09
C VAL A 54 28.53 -7.92 3.81
N ARG A 55 29.15 -8.41 2.74
CA ARG A 55 28.48 -8.65 1.46
C ARG A 55 27.35 -9.68 1.58
N ILE A 56 27.57 -10.78 2.32
CA ILE A 56 26.53 -11.79 2.57
C ILE A 56 25.34 -11.14 3.29
N VAL A 57 25.62 -10.42 4.39
CA VAL A 57 24.57 -9.73 5.16
C VAL A 57 23.82 -8.72 4.29
N MET A 58 24.52 -7.88 3.54
CA MET A 58 23.90 -6.88 2.68
C MET A 58 23.08 -7.49 1.54
N ALA A 59 23.54 -8.60 0.94
CA ALA A 59 22.80 -9.28 -0.11
C ALA A 59 21.51 -9.92 0.43
N ILE A 60 21.56 -10.51 1.64
CA ILE A 60 20.38 -11.04 2.33
C ILE A 60 19.40 -9.89 2.65
N LEU A 61 19.88 -8.80 3.23
CA LEU A 61 19.04 -7.63 3.54
C LEU A 61 18.40 -7.05 2.27
N TRP A 62 19.14 -6.94 1.17
CA TRP A 62 18.60 -6.51 -0.11
C TRP A 62 17.49 -7.43 -0.61
N ALA A 63 17.71 -8.75 -0.60
CA ALA A 63 16.72 -9.71 -1.04
C ALA A 63 15.45 -9.67 -0.16
N LEU A 64 15.62 -9.70 1.16
CA LEU A 64 14.50 -9.62 2.11
C LEU A 64 13.73 -8.31 1.96
N PHE A 65 14.42 -7.19 1.80
CA PHE A 65 13.78 -5.89 1.62
C PHE A 65 12.99 -5.83 0.32
N GLN A 66 13.53 -6.33 -0.80
CA GLN A 66 12.81 -6.37 -2.08
C GLN A 66 11.59 -7.30 -2.01
N VAL A 67 11.74 -8.50 -1.45
CA VAL A 67 10.61 -9.44 -1.28
C VAL A 67 9.54 -8.82 -0.37
N GLY A 68 9.92 -8.37 0.83
CA GLY A 68 8.98 -7.77 1.77
C GLY A 68 8.27 -6.53 1.22
N SER A 69 8.98 -5.71 0.42
CA SER A 69 8.36 -4.56 -0.26
C SER A 69 7.33 -4.97 -1.31
N GLN A 70 7.56 -6.08 -2.02
CA GLN A 70 6.60 -6.60 -3.01
C GLN A 70 5.38 -7.23 -2.33
N GLU A 71 5.58 -7.93 -1.21
CA GLU A 71 4.48 -8.43 -0.39
C GLU A 71 3.64 -7.27 0.18
N LEU A 72 4.30 -6.22 0.69
CA LEU A 72 3.61 -5.03 1.16
C LEU A 72 2.85 -4.33 0.01
N LEU A 73 3.44 -4.24 -1.18
CA LEU A 73 2.76 -3.66 -2.34
C LEU A 73 1.54 -4.50 -2.75
N ALA A 74 1.67 -5.82 -2.78
CA ALA A 74 0.57 -6.71 -3.11
C ALA A 74 -0.57 -6.63 -2.09
N ALA A 75 -0.24 -6.66 -0.80
CA ALA A 75 -1.23 -6.62 0.26
C ALA A 75 -1.85 -5.23 0.46
N MET A 76 -1.03 -4.18 0.43
CA MET A 76 -1.41 -2.84 0.91
C MET A 76 -1.34 -1.76 -0.17
N GLN A 77 -0.99 -2.09 -1.42
CA GLN A 77 -0.90 -1.14 -2.54
C GLN A 77 0.00 0.08 -2.24
N ARG A 78 1.07 -0.12 -1.46
CA ARG A 78 2.05 0.92 -1.12
C ARG A 78 3.46 0.35 -0.97
N LEU A 79 4.45 1.24 -1.10
CA LEU A 79 5.84 0.94 -0.76
C LEU A 79 6.13 1.17 0.74
N PRO A 80 7.19 0.57 1.29
CA PRO A 80 7.57 0.80 2.69
C PRO A 80 7.99 2.26 2.93
N SER A 81 7.70 2.75 4.12
CA SER A 81 8.00 4.09 4.62
C SER A 81 8.93 4.02 5.83
N TRP A 82 9.61 5.12 6.17
CA TRP A 82 10.53 5.16 7.32
C TRP A 82 9.88 4.74 8.64
N GLN A 83 8.63 5.15 8.83
CA GLN A 83 7.90 4.85 10.07
C GLN A 83 7.52 3.38 10.20
N ASP A 84 7.51 2.61 9.10
CA ASP A 84 7.17 1.19 9.17
C ASP A 84 8.22 0.38 9.95
N MET A 85 9.42 0.92 10.16
CA MET A 85 10.48 0.30 10.95
C MET A 85 10.04 -0.03 12.38
N GLN A 86 9.10 0.73 12.95
CA GLN A 86 8.58 0.45 14.30
C GLN A 86 7.84 -0.89 14.37
N TYR A 87 7.19 -1.32 13.28
CA TYR A 87 6.42 -2.56 13.24
C TYR A 87 7.31 -3.81 13.20
N LEU A 88 8.59 -3.68 12.84
CA LEU A 88 9.56 -4.78 12.99
C LEU A 88 9.78 -5.16 14.46
N ALA A 89 9.50 -4.25 15.39
CA ALA A 89 9.57 -4.49 16.83
C ALA A 89 8.21 -4.90 17.44
N ASP A 90 7.13 -4.92 16.66
CA ASP A 90 5.79 -5.32 17.11
C ASP A 90 5.57 -6.83 16.90
N PRO A 91 5.49 -7.63 17.98
CA PRO A 91 5.30 -9.08 17.85
C PRO A 91 3.99 -9.47 17.17
N ALA A 92 2.91 -8.72 17.39
CA ALA A 92 1.62 -9.02 16.79
C ALA A 92 1.67 -8.80 15.28
N PHE A 93 2.30 -7.70 14.85
CA PHE A 93 2.52 -7.42 13.43
C PHE A 93 3.36 -8.51 12.74
N VAL A 94 4.47 -8.91 13.36
CA VAL A 94 5.37 -9.96 12.81
C VAL A 94 4.65 -11.30 12.72
N GLN A 95 3.88 -11.67 13.75
CA GLN A 95 3.09 -12.90 13.75
C GLN A 95 2.03 -12.89 12.65
N ASN A 96 1.27 -11.81 12.52
CA ASN A 96 0.22 -11.69 11.51
C ASN A 96 0.81 -11.66 10.09
N SER A 97 2.00 -11.07 9.91
CA SER A 97 2.73 -11.10 8.64
C SER A 97 3.22 -12.51 8.27
N ALA A 98 3.54 -13.34 9.27
CA ALA A 98 4.02 -14.71 9.07
C ALA A 98 2.88 -15.74 8.95
N ALA A 99 1.69 -15.44 9.49
CA ALA A 99 0.57 -16.37 9.60
C ALA A 99 0.02 -16.89 8.26
N GLY A 100 0.30 -16.20 7.16
CA GLY A 100 -0.16 -16.59 5.83
C GLY A 100 0.76 -17.52 5.03
N MET A 101 2.08 -17.51 5.26
CA MET A 101 3.10 -18.19 4.40
C MET A 101 2.88 -18.12 2.87
N HIS A 102 2.03 -17.22 2.38
CA HIS A 102 1.71 -17.05 0.97
C HIS A 102 2.47 -15.82 0.47
N LEU A 103 3.37 -16.04 -0.47
CA LEU A 103 4.05 -14.97 -1.19
C LEU A 103 3.21 -14.58 -2.39
N ALA A 104 2.91 -13.29 -2.54
CA ALA A 104 2.28 -12.72 -3.71
C ALA A 104 3.09 -12.98 -4.98
N ASN A 105 4.42 -13.02 -4.86
CA ASN A 105 5.31 -13.29 -5.99
C ASN A 105 6.36 -14.38 -5.68
N PRO A 106 5.97 -15.66 -5.68
CA PRO A 106 6.88 -16.74 -5.28
C PRO A 106 8.06 -16.90 -6.24
N VAL A 107 7.87 -16.62 -7.53
CA VAL A 107 8.93 -16.71 -8.55
C VAL A 107 10.00 -15.64 -8.31
N LEU A 108 9.59 -14.38 -8.10
CA LEU A 108 10.53 -13.30 -7.80
C LEU A 108 11.28 -13.58 -6.49
N ALA A 109 10.56 -13.99 -5.44
CA ALA A 109 11.15 -14.30 -4.15
C ALA A 109 12.16 -15.46 -4.24
N ALA A 110 11.78 -16.57 -4.88
CA ALA A 110 12.68 -17.70 -5.10
C ALA A 110 13.91 -17.30 -5.93
N SER A 111 13.72 -16.48 -6.97
CA SER A 111 14.81 -15.99 -7.81
C SER A 111 15.78 -15.09 -7.04
N LEU A 112 15.27 -14.17 -6.21
CA LEU A 112 16.08 -13.31 -5.33
C LEU A 112 16.84 -14.14 -4.30
N LEU A 113 16.18 -15.10 -3.64
CA LEU A 113 16.80 -15.97 -2.63
C LEU A 113 17.89 -16.85 -3.25
N LEU A 114 17.60 -17.54 -4.35
CA LEU A 114 18.54 -18.43 -5.02
C LEU A 114 19.75 -17.66 -5.54
N SER A 115 19.55 -16.53 -6.21
CA SER A 115 20.65 -15.69 -6.71
C SER A 115 21.48 -15.12 -5.57
N THR A 116 20.86 -14.75 -4.44
CA THR A 116 21.56 -14.30 -3.22
C THR A 116 22.40 -15.40 -2.60
N ILE A 117 21.87 -16.63 -2.48
CA ILE A 117 22.61 -17.80 -1.98
C ILE A 117 23.83 -18.05 -2.86
N LEU A 118 23.66 -18.06 -4.20
CA LEU A 118 24.77 -18.23 -5.13
C LEU A 118 25.84 -17.15 -4.95
N CYS A 119 25.45 -15.89 -4.76
CA CYS A 119 26.40 -14.79 -4.48
C CYS A 119 27.20 -15.00 -3.18
N CYS A 120 26.58 -15.62 -2.17
CA CYS A 120 27.20 -15.86 -0.87
C CYS A 120 28.27 -16.96 -0.91
N LEU A 121 28.22 -17.87 -1.90
CA LEU A 121 29.15 -19.00 -2.01
C LEU A 121 30.52 -18.60 -2.57
N PHE A 122 30.57 -17.64 -3.48
CA PHE A 122 31.79 -17.33 -4.24
C PHE A 122 32.60 -16.17 -3.66
N SER A 123 33.93 -16.27 -3.69
CA SER A 123 34.82 -15.13 -3.38
C SER A 123 35.00 -14.28 -4.63
N ILE A 124 34.81 -12.96 -4.50
CA ILE A 124 34.89 -12.02 -5.63
C ILE A 124 36.02 -11.06 -5.36
N ARG A 125 36.86 -10.82 -6.35
CA ARG A 125 37.94 -9.85 -6.24
C ARG A 125 37.41 -8.46 -6.59
N SER A 126 37.68 -7.49 -5.71
CA SER A 126 37.28 -6.10 -5.90
C SER A 126 37.79 -5.59 -7.26
N PRO A 127 36.95 -4.87 -8.03
CA PRO A 127 37.37 -4.20 -9.26
C PRO A 127 38.33 -3.04 -8.95
N SER A 128 38.89 -2.44 -10.00
CA SER A 128 39.77 -1.28 -9.87
C SER A 128 39.02 -0.05 -9.33
N ARG A 129 39.74 0.84 -8.64
CA ARG A 129 39.19 2.09 -8.07
C ARG A 129 38.48 2.95 -9.12
N LYS A 130 38.96 2.95 -10.37
CA LYS A 130 38.33 3.68 -11.49
C LYS A 130 36.92 3.17 -11.77
N VAL A 131 36.73 1.85 -11.84
CA VAL A 131 35.41 1.23 -12.09
C VAL A 131 34.43 1.57 -10.97
N ILE A 132 34.89 1.55 -9.71
CA ILE A 132 34.08 1.87 -8.54
C ILE A 132 33.59 3.33 -8.61
N ILE A 133 34.50 4.27 -8.81
CA ILE A 133 34.17 5.71 -8.89
C ILE A 133 33.24 5.99 -10.07
N SER A 134 33.56 5.47 -11.26
CA SER A 134 32.73 5.64 -12.45
C SER A 134 31.33 5.04 -12.25
N GLY A 135 31.23 3.90 -11.56
CA GLY A 135 29.95 3.26 -11.27
C GLY A 135 29.07 4.10 -10.31
N PHE A 136 29.64 4.63 -9.23
CA PHE A 136 28.91 5.53 -8.32
C PHE A 136 28.47 6.80 -9.04
N PHE A 137 29.37 7.41 -9.83
CA PHE A 137 29.06 8.60 -10.61
C PHE A 137 27.93 8.36 -11.62
N LEU A 138 27.97 7.22 -12.33
CA LEU A 138 26.92 6.83 -13.26
C LEU A 138 25.59 6.62 -12.55
N ALA A 139 25.57 5.93 -11.41
CA ALA A 139 24.34 5.74 -10.64
C ALA A 139 23.74 7.08 -10.18
N THR A 140 24.58 8.02 -9.72
CA THR A 140 24.14 9.37 -9.34
C THR A 140 23.54 10.13 -10.52
N ILE A 141 24.15 10.06 -11.71
CA ILE A 141 23.59 10.66 -12.92
C ILE A 141 22.23 10.05 -13.25
N ILE A 142 22.09 8.73 -13.16
CA ILE A 142 20.82 8.04 -13.45
C ILE A 142 19.76 8.47 -12.43
N LEU A 143 20.08 8.55 -11.13
CA LEU A 143 19.14 9.04 -10.10
C LEU A 143 18.73 10.50 -10.36
N PHE A 144 19.67 11.35 -10.75
CA PHE A 144 19.36 12.73 -11.09
C PHE A 144 18.42 12.83 -12.31
N GLY A 145 18.71 12.05 -13.35
CA GLY A 145 17.84 11.92 -14.52
C GLY A 145 16.46 11.37 -14.17
N GLN A 146 16.40 10.34 -13.32
CA GLN A 146 15.16 9.77 -12.81
C GLN A 146 14.34 10.81 -12.05
N ASN A 147 14.95 11.65 -11.23
CA ASN A 147 14.25 12.70 -10.49
C ASN A 147 13.70 13.79 -11.41
N ILE A 148 14.47 14.22 -12.43
CA ILE A 148 14.00 15.19 -13.43
C ILE A 148 12.81 14.62 -14.20
N LEU A 149 12.97 13.42 -14.75
CA LEU A 149 11.91 12.75 -15.52
C LEU A 149 10.71 12.46 -14.63
N GLY A 150 10.95 12.01 -13.41
CA GLY A 150 9.92 11.66 -12.43
C GLY A 150 9.00 12.81 -12.07
N ARG A 151 9.38 14.08 -12.26
CA ARG A 151 8.47 15.23 -12.09
C ARG A 151 7.38 15.26 -13.16
N GLN A 152 7.70 14.81 -14.38
CA GLN A 152 6.74 14.74 -15.49
C GLN A 152 5.72 13.61 -15.31
N PHE A 153 6.12 12.55 -14.61
CA PHE A 153 5.26 11.41 -14.27
C PHE A 153 4.70 11.53 -12.84
N SER A 154 4.44 12.75 -12.35
CA SER A 154 3.97 12.95 -10.97
C SER A 154 2.57 12.37 -10.71
N HIS A 155 1.78 12.18 -11.75
CA HIS A 155 0.46 11.55 -11.69
C HIS A 155 0.51 10.02 -11.54
N ASP A 156 1.64 9.40 -11.86
CA ASP A 156 1.81 7.96 -11.72
C ASP A 156 1.99 7.56 -10.25
N SER A 157 1.60 6.32 -9.94
CA SER A 157 1.82 5.75 -8.62
C SER A 157 3.30 5.76 -8.23
N ILE A 158 3.55 5.84 -6.91
CA ILE A 158 4.92 5.80 -6.37
C ILE A 158 5.63 4.49 -6.79
N ALA A 159 4.90 3.37 -6.78
CA ALA A 159 5.44 2.06 -7.17
C ALA A 159 5.88 2.01 -8.65
N ALA A 160 5.19 2.71 -9.55
CA ALA A 160 5.59 2.82 -10.96
C ALA A 160 6.85 3.66 -11.18
N ARG A 161 7.18 4.55 -10.23
CA ARG A 161 8.27 5.53 -10.37
C ARG A 161 9.53 5.16 -9.62
N TYR A 162 9.43 4.36 -8.56
CA TYR A 162 10.54 4.11 -7.65
C TYR A 162 10.80 2.63 -7.41
N ASN A 163 12.08 2.30 -7.28
CA ASN A 163 12.52 1.10 -6.57
C ASN A 163 12.14 1.25 -5.08
N PRO A 164 11.70 0.19 -4.39
CA PRO A 164 11.33 0.28 -2.98
C PRO A 164 12.40 0.91 -2.08
N LEU A 165 13.68 0.58 -2.29
CA LEU A 165 14.76 1.12 -1.45
C LEU A 165 15.03 2.59 -1.77
N HIS A 166 14.87 2.98 -3.04
CA HIS A 166 14.98 4.39 -3.44
C HIS A 166 13.90 5.22 -2.75
N TRP A 167 12.65 4.78 -2.81
CA TRP A 167 11.54 5.45 -2.16
C TRP A 167 11.75 5.54 -0.64
N PHE A 168 12.10 4.42 0.00
CA PHE A 168 12.36 4.38 1.44
C PHE A 168 13.45 5.37 1.86
N ALA A 169 14.54 5.45 1.10
CA ALA A 169 15.62 6.41 1.36
C ALA A 169 15.16 7.86 1.22
N LEU A 170 14.31 8.18 0.23
CA LEU A 170 13.74 9.51 0.04
C LEU A 170 12.78 9.87 1.18
N ASP A 171 11.91 8.96 1.59
CA ASP A 171 10.99 9.19 2.71
C ASP A 171 11.73 9.35 4.04
N ALA A 172 12.76 8.53 4.29
CA ALA A 172 13.64 8.67 5.45
C ALA A 172 14.38 10.02 5.44
N ALA A 173 14.95 10.44 4.31
CA ALA A 173 15.59 11.75 4.20
C ALA A 173 14.61 12.91 4.41
N ALA A 174 13.38 12.78 3.89
CA ALA A 174 12.33 13.76 4.12
C ALA A 174 11.90 13.80 5.59
N SER A 175 11.92 12.68 6.30
CA SER A 175 11.56 12.64 7.73
C SER A 175 12.52 13.44 8.61
N LEU A 176 13.78 13.58 8.22
CA LEU A 176 14.79 14.38 8.95
C LEU A 176 14.55 15.89 8.86
N THR A 177 13.88 16.35 7.80
CA THR A 177 13.59 17.77 7.56
C THR A 177 12.15 18.14 7.85
N ARG A 178 11.26 17.15 7.99
CA ARG A 178 9.92 17.39 8.52
C ARG A 178 10.10 17.88 9.96
N PRO A 179 9.63 19.10 10.30
CA PRO A 179 9.53 19.45 11.70
C PRO A 179 8.69 18.37 12.37
N ASP A 180 9.12 17.87 13.54
CA ASP A 180 8.29 16.99 14.34
C ASP A 180 6.92 17.64 14.40
N ALA A 181 5.95 17.02 13.72
CA ALA A 181 4.58 17.47 13.82
C ALA A 181 4.29 17.38 15.30
N ARG A 182 4.11 18.53 15.96
CA ARG A 182 3.84 18.59 17.40
C ARG A 182 2.77 17.55 17.63
N SER A 183 3.10 16.50 18.37
CA SER A 183 2.13 15.45 18.69
C SER A 183 1.04 16.17 19.48
N LEU A 184 -0.04 16.51 18.79
CA LEU A 184 -1.17 17.15 19.40
C LEU A 184 -1.80 16.07 20.26
N ALA A 185 -1.73 16.23 21.57
CA ALA A 185 -2.54 15.41 22.44
C ALA A 185 -4.00 15.65 22.08
N ILE A 186 -4.88 14.68 22.35
CA ILE A 186 -6.32 14.88 22.14
C ILE A 186 -6.80 16.16 22.86
N THR A 187 -6.20 16.47 24.02
CA THR A 187 -6.46 17.70 24.78
C THR A 187 -6.09 18.99 24.06
N ASP A 188 -5.17 18.94 23.09
CA ASP A 188 -4.74 20.09 22.28
C ASP A 188 -5.68 20.33 21.09
N LEU A 189 -6.53 19.36 20.74
CA LEU A 189 -7.49 19.50 19.65
C LEU A 189 -8.68 20.38 20.10
N PRO A 190 -9.35 21.11 19.19
CA PRO A 190 -10.63 21.74 19.48
C PRO A 190 -11.62 20.73 20.09
N VAL A 191 -12.44 21.16 21.06
CA VAL A 191 -13.43 20.29 21.73
C VAL A 191 -14.34 19.55 20.75
N SER A 192 -14.66 20.18 19.60
CA SER A 192 -15.44 19.58 18.52
C SER A 192 -14.76 18.37 17.85
N LEU A 193 -13.44 18.25 17.92
CA LEU A 193 -12.68 17.08 17.44
C LEU A 193 -12.36 16.09 18.56
N GLN A 194 -12.61 16.45 19.83
CA GLN A 194 -12.41 15.57 20.98
C GLN A 194 -13.62 14.68 21.27
N LYS A 195 -14.81 15.06 20.80
CA LYS A 195 -16.07 14.37 21.06
C LYS A 195 -16.83 14.15 19.77
N ILE A 196 -17.44 12.97 19.64
CA ILE A 196 -18.40 12.69 18.58
C ILE A 196 -19.63 13.58 18.83
N ASP A 197 -19.99 14.39 17.83
CA ASP A 197 -21.20 15.22 17.90
C ASP A 197 -22.45 14.34 17.69
N LEU A 198 -23.08 13.97 18.81
CA LEU A 198 -24.37 13.26 18.83
C LEU A 198 -25.56 14.22 19.02
N SER A 199 -25.34 15.53 18.94
CA SER A 199 -26.39 16.55 19.11
C SER A 199 -27.05 16.97 17.80
N GLY A 200 -26.74 16.28 16.70
CA GLY A 200 -27.31 16.53 15.38
C GLY A 200 -28.84 16.45 15.37
N ILE A 201 -29.45 17.29 14.52
CA ILE A 201 -30.90 17.29 14.31
C ILE A 201 -31.21 16.29 13.19
N PRO A 202 -32.14 15.34 13.38
CA PRO A 202 -32.54 14.43 12.32
C PRO A 202 -33.05 15.21 11.10
N LEU A 203 -32.37 15.06 9.95
CA LEU A 203 -32.80 15.66 8.69
C LEU A 203 -34.02 14.97 8.10
N LEU A 204 -34.21 13.69 8.46
CA LEU A 204 -35.29 12.84 7.99
C LEU A 204 -36.08 12.31 9.18
N GLN A 205 -37.37 12.05 8.95
CA GLN A 205 -38.19 11.35 9.93
C GLN A 205 -37.64 9.93 10.15
N LYS A 206 -37.79 9.40 11.36
CA LYS A 206 -37.35 8.05 11.68
C LYS A 206 -38.02 7.04 10.75
N GLY A 207 -37.20 6.35 9.96
CA GLY A 207 -37.65 5.30 9.05
C GLY A 207 -38.20 4.08 9.78
N LYS A 208 -38.85 3.19 9.02
CA LYS A 208 -39.36 1.88 9.51
C LYS A 208 -38.40 0.71 9.22
N ALA A 209 -37.30 0.97 8.50
CA ALA A 209 -36.34 -0.05 8.13
C ALA A 209 -35.73 -0.70 9.39
N ARG A 210 -35.67 -2.03 9.38
CA ARG A 210 -35.09 -2.84 10.46
C ARG A 210 -33.70 -3.37 10.12
N ASN A 211 -33.28 -3.20 8.87
CA ASN A 211 -32.02 -3.70 8.33
C ASN A 211 -31.25 -2.52 7.74
N VAL A 212 -29.93 -2.60 7.78
CA VAL A 212 -29.02 -1.64 7.15
C VAL A 212 -28.18 -2.40 6.14
N LEU A 213 -28.18 -1.94 4.89
CA LEU A 213 -27.30 -2.42 3.83
C LEU A 213 -26.40 -1.27 3.39
N ILE A 214 -25.09 -1.47 3.48
CA ILE A 214 -24.10 -0.51 3.01
C ILE A 214 -23.42 -1.13 1.79
N VAL A 215 -23.58 -0.51 0.63
CA VAL A 215 -22.91 -0.92 -0.61
C VAL A 215 -21.83 0.09 -0.93
N THR A 216 -20.57 -0.36 -0.92
CA THR A 216 -19.42 0.47 -1.32
C THR A 216 -19.07 0.17 -2.77
N LEU A 217 -19.09 1.20 -3.62
CA LEU A 217 -18.74 1.09 -5.04
C LEU A 217 -17.25 1.41 -5.22
N GLU A 218 -16.45 0.41 -5.57
CA GLU A 218 -15.00 0.54 -5.72
C GLU A 218 -14.62 1.44 -6.90
N GLY A 219 -13.85 2.49 -6.65
CA GLY A 219 -13.34 3.38 -7.70
C GLY A 219 -14.38 4.23 -8.43
N ILE A 220 -15.62 4.31 -7.94
CA ILE A 220 -16.71 5.04 -8.59
C ILE A 220 -16.90 6.42 -7.94
N PRO A 221 -16.61 7.53 -8.65
CA PRO A 221 -16.97 8.86 -8.18
C PRO A 221 -18.47 9.13 -8.36
N GLY A 222 -19.05 9.95 -7.48
CA GLY A 222 -20.46 10.35 -7.57
C GLY A 222 -20.83 11.10 -8.86
N LEU A 223 -19.85 11.65 -9.57
CA LEU A 223 -20.07 12.37 -10.84
C LEU A 223 -20.67 11.50 -11.96
N TYR A 224 -20.61 10.16 -11.86
CA TYR A 224 -21.28 9.28 -12.83
C TYR A 224 -22.82 9.29 -12.68
N HIS A 225 -23.35 9.92 -11.63
CA HIS A 225 -24.76 10.24 -11.47
C HIS A 225 -25.04 11.65 -12.05
N PRO A 226 -25.91 11.80 -13.08
CA PRO A 226 -26.13 13.08 -13.77
C PRO A 226 -26.60 14.21 -12.85
N GLU A 227 -27.45 13.91 -11.87
CA GLU A 227 -27.92 14.92 -10.91
C GLU A 227 -26.80 15.44 -10.00
N ILE A 228 -25.86 14.57 -9.60
CA ILE A 228 -24.69 14.98 -8.82
C ILE A 228 -23.77 15.86 -9.67
N SER A 229 -23.49 15.45 -10.91
CA SER A 229 -22.73 16.28 -11.86
C SER A 229 -23.34 17.68 -12.02
N LYS A 230 -24.66 17.75 -12.22
CA LYS A 230 -25.39 19.02 -12.33
C LYS A 230 -25.30 19.84 -11.05
N ALA A 231 -25.49 19.24 -9.88
CA ALA A 231 -25.41 19.93 -8.58
C ALA A 231 -24.00 20.48 -8.31
N MET A 232 -22.96 19.76 -8.74
CA MET A 232 -21.56 20.17 -8.62
C MET A 232 -21.10 21.13 -9.72
N ASN A 233 -21.98 21.53 -10.64
CA ASN A 233 -21.69 22.36 -11.81
C ASN A 233 -20.55 21.79 -12.69
N VAL A 234 -20.52 20.46 -12.81
CA VAL A 234 -19.59 19.72 -13.68
C VAL A 234 -20.35 19.23 -14.92
N PRO A 235 -19.81 19.39 -16.14
CA PRO A 235 -20.43 18.82 -17.32
C PRO A 235 -20.62 17.31 -17.18
N VAL A 236 -21.80 16.81 -17.56
CA VAL A 236 -22.06 15.37 -17.56
C VAL A 236 -21.04 14.70 -18.49
N GLY A 237 -20.27 13.77 -17.94
CA GLY A 237 -19.25 13.04 -18.68
C GLY A 237 -19.84 12.06 -19.69
N THR A 238 -18.97 11.47 -20.50
CA THR A 238 -19.36 10.41 -21.45
C THR A 238 -19.72 9.09 -20.76
N VAL A 239 -19.28 8.90 -19.51
CA VAL A 239 -19.56 7.73 -18.69
C VAL A 239 -20.60 8.09 -17.64
N THR A 240 -21.69 7.33 -17.62
CA THR A 240 -22.77 7.44 -16.63
C THR A 240 -23.16 6.04 -16.16
N MET A 241 -23.84 5.95 -15.01
CA MET A 241 -24.36 4.69 -14.47
C MET A 241 -25.90 4.67 -14.55
N PRO A 242 -26.49 4.43 -15.74
CA PRO A 242 -27.94 4.56 -15.94
C PRO A 242 -28.74 3.64 -15.01
N GLU A 243 -28.31 2.39 -14.84
CA GLU A 243 -28.95 1.43 -13.94
C GLU A 243 -28.96 1.92 -12.48
N LEU A 244 -27.86 2.52 -12.01
CA LEU A 244 -27.81 3.10 -10.67
C LEU A 244 -28.81 4.24 -10.55
N VAL A 245 -28.83 5.15 -11.52
CA VAL A 245 -29.72 6.31 -11.55
C VAL A 245 -31.19 5.87 -11.51
N GLU A 246 -31.57 4.90 -12.33
CA GLU A 246 -32.94 4.37 -12.39
C GLU A 246 -33.39 3.74 -11.06
N ASN A 247 -32.46 3.13 -10.32
CA ASN A 247 -32.72 2.50 -9.03
C ASN A 247 -32.53 3.42 -7.82
N THR A 248 -32.16 4.70 -8.02
CA THR A 248 -31.95 5.68 -6.94
C THR A 248 -32.76 6.97 -7.13
N LEU A 249 -33.85 6.94 -7.89
CA LEU A 249 -34.67 8.11 -8.18
C LEU A 249 -35.32 8.75 -6.92
N ASP A 250 -35.59 7.95 -5.89
CA ASP A 250 -36.17 8.37 -4.61
C ASP A 250 -35.11 8.46 -3.49
N ALA A 251 -33.83 8.25 -3.82
CA ALA A 251 -32.75 8.30 -2.86
C ALA A 251 -32.41 9.75 -2.45
N SER A 252 -31.94 9.91 -1.21
CA SER A 252 -31.31 11.16 -0.78
C SER A 252 -29.87 11.19 -1.29
N LEU A 253 -29.57 12.14 -2.19
CA LEU A 253 -28.23 12.33 -2.74
C LEU A 253 -27.46 13.36 -1.90
N VAL A 254 -26.16 13.13 -1.72
CA VAL A 254 -25.22 14.07 -1.09
C VAL A 254 -24.12 14.40 -2.10
N PRO A 255 -24.33 15.40 -2.98
CA PRO A 255 -23.44 15.66 -4.12
C PRO A 255 -22.01 16.07 -3.73
N ASP A 256 -21.86 16.69 -2.56
CA ASP A 256 -20.62 17.20 -2.00
C ASP A 256 -19.97 16.22 -1.00
N PHE A 257 -20.33 14.93 -1.05
CA PHE A 257 -19.67 13.90 -0.27
C PHE A 257 -18.22 13.69 -0.72
N VAL A 258 -17.26 13.88 0.19
CA VAL A 258 -15.83 13.74 -0.10
C VAL A 258 -15.26 12.50 0.58
N ALA A 259 -14.65 11.61 -0.21
CA ALA A 259 -13.84 10.53 0.32
C ALA A 259 -12.48 11.07 0.82
N HIS A 260 -12.05 10.65 2.01
CA HIS A 260 -10.78 11.08 2.62
C HIS A 260 -9.54 10.42 2.00
N SER A 261 -9.72 9.40 1.16
CA SER A 261 -8.65 8.60 0.58
C SER A 261 -9.12 7.87 -0.67
N HIS A 262 -8.17 7.47 -1.52
CA HIS A 262 -8.39 6.65 -2.71
C HIS A 262 -8.13 5.15 -2.46
N GLN A 263 -7.86 4.74 -1.22
CA GLN A 263 -7.61 3.34 -0.86
C GLN A 263 -8.84 2.73 -0.17
N THR A 264 -9.35 1.61 -0.68
CA THR A 264 -10.57 0.93 -0.18
C THR A 264 -10.58 0.77 1.33
N ILE A 265 -9.52 0.20 1.94
CA ILE A 265 -9.50 -0.07 3.38
C ILE A 265 -9.56 1.20 4.24
N ARG A 266 -9.06 2.33 3.73
CA ARG A 266 -9.14 3.64 4.41
C ARG A 266 -10.54 4.25 4.31
N GLY A 267 -11.19 4.07 3.16
CA GLY A 267 -12.60 4.43 2.97
C GLY A 267 -13.51 3.60 3.89
N LEU A 268 -13.32 2.28 3.89
CA LEU A 268 -14.05 1.35 4.76
C LEU A 268 -13.86 1.70 6.23
N TYR A 269 -12.63 1.95 6.69
CA TYR A 269 -12.38 2.42 8.06
C TYR A 269 -13.17 3.70 8.37
N SER A 270 -13.13 4.68 7.45
CA SER A 270 -13.79 5.97 7.70
C SER A 270 -15.31 5.82 7.82
N ILE A 271 -15.93 5.03 6.94
CA ILE A 271 -17.37 4.78 6.92
C ILE A 271 -17.79 3.93 8.13
N LEU A 272 -17.02 2.89 8.46
CA LEU A 272 -17.39 1.91 9.48
C LEU A 272 -17.03 2.35 10.90
N CYS A 273 -16.03 3.20 11.09
CA CYS A 273 -15.60 3.65 12.41
C CYS A 273 -15.89 5.15 12.66
N GLY A 274 -16.44 5.87 11.68
CA GLY A 274 -16.82 7.28 11.84
C GLY A 274 -15.65 8.21 12.15
N ASP A 275 -14.44 7.88 11.67
CA ASP A 275 -13.20 8.61 11.94
C ASP A 275 -12.46 8.94 10.64
N PHE A 276 -11.62 9.97 10.66
CA PHE A 276 -10.80 10.33 9.51
C PHE A 276 -9.68 9.31 9.28
N SER A 277 -9.50 8.91 8.03
CA SER A 277 -8.27 8.24 7.61
C SER A 277 -7.06 9.17 7.78
N LYS A 278 -5.88 8.59 8.02
CA LYS A 278 -4.61 9.33 7.94
C LYS A 278 -4.41 9.92 6.54
N PHE A 279 -3.96 11.16 6.48
CA PHE A 279 -3.51 11.86 5.26
C PHE A 279 -2.00 11.64 5.00
N SER A 280 -1.54 10.41 5.19
CA SER A 280 -0.15 9.99 5.01
C SER A 280 -0.07 8.61 4.36
N TYR A 281 1.10 8.26 3.84
CA TYR A 281 1.40 6.94 3.26
C TYR A 281 1.72 5.86 4.32
N GLU A 282 1.54 6.19 5.59
CA GLU A 282 1.78 5.27 6.71
C GLU A 282 0.80 4.10 6.71
N MET A 283 0.96 3.17 7.65
CA MET A 283 -0.06 2.17 7.92
C MET A 283 -1.45 2.81 8.11
N SER A 284 -2.50 2.16 7.63
CA SER A 284 -3.86 2.64 7.82
C SER A 284 -4.31 2.40 9.26
N LYS A 285 -5.12 3.31 9.81
CA LYS A 285 -5.72 3.14 11.15
C LYS A 285 -6.47 1.82 11.30
N ALA A 286 -7.05 1.31 10.21
CA ALA A 286 -7.72 0.02 10.19
C ALA A 286 -6.84 -1.15 10.69
N PHE A 287 -5.55 -1.13 10.36
CA PHE A 287 -4.59 -2.10 10.86
C PHE A 287 -4.09 -1.78 12.27
N GLU A 288 -3.96 -0.49 12.60
CA GLU A 288 -3.59 -0.07 13.96
C GLU A 288 -4.60 -0.54 15.01
N LEU A 289 -5.88 -0.66 14.64
CA LEU A 289 -6.94 -1.21 15.49
C LEU A 289 -6.69 -2.67 15.92
N GLN A 290 -5.82 -3.43 15.24
CA GLN A 290 -5.47 -4.79 15.69
C GLN A 290 -4.83 -4.77 17.07
N ASN A 291 -4.09 -3.68 17.37
CA ASN A 291 -3.41 -3.48 18.64
C ASN A 291 -4.23 -2.65 19.65
N ASP A 292 -5.42 -2.17 19.27
CA ASP A 292 -6.32 -1.37 20.13
C ASP A 292 -7.75 -1.90 20.05
N GLN A 293 -8.00 -2.98 20.80
CA GLN A 293 -9.31 -3.63 20.86
C GLN A 293 -10.40 -2.70 21.40
N HIS A 294 -10.07 -1.81 22.34
CA HIS A 294 -11.04 -0.87 22.89
C HIS A 294 -11.58 0.04 21.79
N ARG A 295 -10.67 0.64 21.00
CA ARG A 295 -11.05 1.50 19.88
C ARG A 295 -11.79 0.72 18.78
N ALA A 296 -11.41 -0.53 18.52
CA ALA A 296 -12.10 -1.37 17.53
C ALA A 296 -13.58 -1.61 17.91
N GLN A 297 -13.89 -1.73 19.20
CA GLN A 297 -15.27 -1.90 19.68
C GLN A 297 -16.14 -0.65 19.51
N GLU A 298 -15.56 0.52 19.26
CA GLU A 298 -16.31 1.77 18.99
C GLU A 298 -16.80 1.84 17.53
N CYS A 299 -16.32 0.98 16.64
CA CYS A 299 -16.76 0.95 15.25
C CYS A 299 -18.21 0.43 15.11
N LEU A 300 -18.88 0.88 14.05
CA LEU A 300 -20.28 0.61 13.74
C LEU A 300 -20.65 -0.89 13.81
N PRO A 301 -19.89 -1.84 13.23
CA PRO A 301 -20.26 -3.25 13.29
C PRO A 301 -20.27 -3.80 14.72
N ALA A 302 -19.26 -3.46 15.53
CA ALA A 302 -19.21 -3.82 16.95
C ALA A 302 -20.39 -3.22 17.73
N GLN A 303 -20.67 -1.94 17.53
CA GLN A 303 -21.80 -1.26 18.17
C GLN A 303 -23.14 -1.90 17.77
N MET A 304 -23.33 -2.23 16.49
CA MET A 304 -24.53 -2.91 16.01
C MET A 304 -24.67 -4.32 16.62
N ALA A 305 -23.59 -5.10 16.63
CA ALA A 305 -23.56 -6.43 17.23
C ALA A 305 -23.90 -6.40 18.72
N GLN A 306 -23.33 -5.45 19.48
CA GLN A 306 -23.63 -5.25 20.90
C GLN A 306 -25.11 -4.88 21.14
N ASN A 307 -25.77 -4.28 20.15
CA ASN A 307 -27.19 -3.94 20.19
C ASN A 307 -28.09 -5.02 19.56
N GLY A 308 -27.59 -6.25 19.39
CA GLY A 308 -28.38 -7.41 18.99
C GLY A 308 -28.58 -7.58 17.48
N TRP A 309 -27.78 -6.90 16.66
CA TRP A 309 -27.80 -7.08 15.22
C TRP A 309 -26.86 -8.20 14.78
N GLU A 310 -27.24 -8.89 13.70
CA GLU A 310 -26.33 -9.75 12.96
C GLU A 310 -25.52 -8.90 11.98
N THR A 311 -24.19 -9.05 11.98
CA THR A 311 -23.30 -8.21 11.19
C THR A 311 -22.50 -9.04 10.18
N HIS A 312 -22.67 -8.69 8.90
CA HIS A 312 -22.06 -9.40 7.78
C HIS A 312 -21.23 -8.44 6.93
N TYR A 313 -20.01 -8.85 6.61
CA TYR A 313 -19.16 -8.24 5.59
C TYR A 313 -19.02 -9.22 4.42
N LEU A 314 -19.38 -8.78 3.22
CA LEU A 314 -19.32 -9.57 2.00
C LEU A 314 -18.49 -8.83 0.94
N GLN A 315 -17.58 -9.52 0.26
CA GLN A 315 -16.83 -8.96 -0.86
C GLN A 315 -16.59 -10.03 -1.93
N GLY A 316 -16.90 -9.75 -3.20
CA GLY A 316 -16.68 -10.65 -4.33
C GLY A 316 -15.21 -10.87 -4.73
N ALA A 317 -14.26 -10.68 -3.81
CA ALA A 317 -12.83 -10.84 -4.03
C ALA A 317 -12.15 -11.34 -2.76
N GLY A 318 -10.96 -11.93 -2.89
CA GLY A 318 -10.18 -12.44 -1.77
C GLY A 318 -9.94 -11.38 -0.68
N LEU A 319 -10.14 -11.77 0.58
CA LEU A 319 -10.10 -10.85 1.72
C LEU A 319 -8.70 -10.56 2.28
N THR A 320 -7.72 -11.38 1.94
CA THR A 320 -6.31 -11.14 2.32
C THR A 320 -5.77 -9.85 1.70
N PHE A 321 -6.32 -9.43 0.55
CA PHE A 321 -6.01 -8.14 -0.03
C PHE A 321 -6.48 -7.00 0.87
N MET A 322 -5.54 -6.15 1.30
CA MET A 322 -5.68 -5.14 2.35
C MET A 322 -6.09 -5.70 3.72
N GLY A 323 -5.82 -6.99 3.99
CA GLY A 323 -6.03 -7.66 5.28
C GLY A 323 -7.45 -7.53 5.83
N LYS A 324 -8.46 -7.55 4.95
CA LYS A 324 -9.87 -7.43 5.34
C LYS A 324 -10.35 -8.64 6.13
N ASP A 325 -9.75 -9.80 5.89
CA ASP A 325 -9.91 -11.02 6.69
C ASP A 325 -9.55 -10.83 8.16
N GLN A 326 -8.60 -9.94 8.48
CA GLN A 326 -8.22 -9.62 9.85
C GLN A 326 -8.93 -8.36 10.38
N VAL A 327 -9.06 -7.33 9.54
CA VAL A 327 -9.63 -6.05 9.95
C VAL A 327 -11.13 -6.14 10.21
N MET A 328 -11.90 -6.80 9.33
CA MET A 328 -13.36 -6.80 9.43
C MET A 328 -13.88 -7.53 10.68
N PRO A 329 -13.35 -8.70 11.06
CA PRO A 329 -13.73 -9.33 12.33
C PRO A 329 -13.33 -8.47 13.54
N ASN A 330 -12.14 -7.86 13.49
CA ASN A 330 -11.61 -7.06 14.59
C ASN A 330 -12.51 -5.86 14.95
N ILE A 331 -13.13 -5.23 13.95
CA ILE A 331 -14.07 -4.10 14.15
C ILE A 331 -15.51 -4.54 14.43
N GLY A 332 -15.76 -5.84 14.61
CA GLY A 332 -17.02 -6.39 15.10
C GLY A 332 -17.96 -7.00 14.07
N PHE A 333 -17.51 -7.29 12.84
CA PHE A 333 -18.30 -8.14 11.95
C PHE A 333 -18.27 -9.60 12.44
N GLN A 334 -19.45 -10.19 12.61
CA GLN A 334 -19.60 -11.59 13.07
C GLN A 334 -19.38 -12.58 11.92
N GLN A 335 -19.72 -12.17 10.70
CA GLN A 335 -19.62 -12.97 9.49
C GLN A 335 -18.83 -12.18 8.45
N VAL A 336 -17.74 -12.76 7.95
CA VAL A 336 -16.82 -12.09 7.03
C VAL A 336 -16.50 -13.06 5.91
N HIS A 337 -16.96 -12.73 4.70
CA HIS A 337 -16.93 -13.64 3.56
C HIS A 337 -16.40 -12.94 2.31
N GLY A 338 -15.46 -13.61 1.64
CA GLY A 338 -14.85 -13.21 0.39
C GLY A 338 -15.48 -13.88 -0.83
N ASN A 339 -14.64 -14.11 -1.84
CA ASN A 339 -15.03 -14.77 -3.08
C ASN A 339 -15.59 -16.19 -2.86
N GLU A 340 -15.19 -16.88 -1.79
CA GLU A 340 -15.64 -18.24 -1.45
C GLU A 340 -17.16 -18.34 -1.20
N TRP A 341 -17.81 -17.23 -0.88
CA TRP A 341 -19.26 -17.18 -0.63
C TRP A 341 -20.09 -17.04 -1.90
N PHE A 342 -19.47 -16.58 -2.99
CA PHE A 342 -20.15 -16.36 -4.26
C PHE A 342 -19.93 -17.57 -5.17
N THR A 343 -21.00 -18.32 -5.43
CA THR A 343 -20.94 -19.56 -6.22
C THR A 343 -21.15 -19.35 -7.72
N GLU A 344 -21.53 -18.14 -8.13
CA GLU A 344 -21.74 -17.82 -9.54
C GLU A 344 -20.39 -17.67 -10.25
N PRO A 345 -20.25 -18.16 -11.50
CA PRO A 345 -19.04 -17.96 -12.28
C PRO A 345 -18.81 -16.48 -12.51
N ASP A 346 -17.58 -15.99 -12.27
CA ASP A 346 -17.22 -14.60 -12.58
C ASP A 346 -17.30 -14.38 -14.10
N PRO A 347 -18.22 -13.53 -14.59
CA PRO A 347 -18.34 -13.26 -16.01
C PRO A 347 -17.24 -12.32 -16.54
N TYR A 348 -16.41 -11.74 -15.65
CA TYR A 348 -15.35 -10.78 -15.96
C TYR A 348 -14.02 -11.15 -15.27
N PRO A 349 -13.37 -12.26 -15.68
CA PRO A 349 -12.14 -12.78 -15.07
C PRO A 349 -10.89 -11.89 -15.23
#